data_AF-A0A832TVY9-F1
#
_entry.id   AF-A0A832TVY9-F1
#
_cell.length_a   1.000
_cell.length_b   1.000
_cell.length_c   1.000
_cell.angle_alpha   90.00
_cell.angle_beta   90.00
_cell.angle_gamma   90.00
#
_symmetry.space_group_name_H-M   'P 1'
#
loop_
_entity.id
_entity.type
_entity.pdbx_description
1 polymer ?
#
loop_
_entity_poly.entity_id
_entity_poly.type
_entity_poly.pdbx_seq_one_letter_code
_entity_poly.pdbx_strand_id
1 'polypeptide(L)'
;PFLTDTNTLYLGGRSNAVEHIETAILHGFDYAVAGAPLIIADGLNGKNIHKVTINRKHFSEVSIAGDIAAADSMIVLSHFKGHIAAGFGGALKNLAMGCAPPEGKRAQHNARPFTIADNCTGCASCMKVCPKDAIRVVAKKSVIDQELCIGCFECLHACPEHAIDIDWETEIPQFMERMAEYAYGAVKEKEGKVGYMNFLIRITPDCDCFPFSDAPIVPDIGILASTDPVAIDAAGFDLVNQQQGYADSLLASHHHPGGDKFKGVHAQTDGYRQIRYAEEIGMGTRNYELVRI
;
A
#
# COMPACT_ATOMS: atom_id res chain seq x y z
N PRO A 1 10.07 12.63 -19.65
CA PRO A 1 9.70 11.75 -18.50
C PRO A 1 9.42 12.64 -17.29
N PHE A 2 8.64 12.16 -16.32
CA PHE A 2 8.34 12.86 -15.07
C PHE A 2 8.29 11.84 -13.93
N LEU A 3 8.55 12.30 -12.71
CA LEU A 3 8.26 11.56 -11.49
C LEU A 3 6.84 11.85 -11.07
N THR A 4 6.17 10.88 -10.47
CA THR A 4 4.80 11.08 -10.02
C THR A 4 4.46 10.26 -8.80
N ASP A 5 3.52 10.80 -8.03
CA ASP A 5 2.73 10.09 -7.03
C ASP A 5 1.28 10.62 -7.11
N THR A 6 0.40 10.16 -6.23
CA THR A 6 -1.01 10.56 -6.14
C THR A 6 -1.38 10.90 -4.70
N ASN A 7 -2.30 11.84 -4.52
CA ASN A 7 -2.67 12.31 -3.17
C ASN A 7 -3.16 11.19 -2.26
N THR A 8 -2.82 11.27 -0.97
CA THR A 8 -3.21 10.28 0.04
C THR A 8 -4.69 10.42 0.43
N LEU A 9 -5.28 9.31 0.90
CA LEU A 9 -6.59 9.34 1.54
C LEU A 9 -6.55 10.11 2.88
N TYR A 10 -5.40 10.04 3.55
CA TYR A 10 -5.20 10.52 4.90
C TYR A 10 -4.77 11.98 4.95
N LEU A 11 -5.06 12.64 6.06
CA LEU A 11 -4.58 13.99 6.36
C LEU A 11 -3.05 14.03 6.48
N GLY A 12 -2.46 15.15 6.09
CA GLY A 12 -1.02 15.39 6.13
C GLY A 12 -0.50 15.99 4.83
N GLY A 13 0.82 16.14 4.74
CA GLY A 13 1.50 16.83 3.63
C GLY A 13 1.37 16.17 2.26
N ARG A 14 0.65 15.05 2.11
CA ARG A 14 0.36 14.41 0.81
C ARG A 14 -1.11 14.41 0.44
N SER A 15 -1.94 15.14 1.19
CA SER A 15 -3.40 15.15 1.02
C SER A 15 -3.88 16.01 -0.17
N ASN A 16 -3.05 16.93 -0.65
CA ASN A 16 -3.30 17.77 -1.82
C ASN A 16 -1.99 18.04 -2.57
N ALA A 17 -2.09 18.41 -3.85
CA ALA A 17 -0.90 18.47 -4.72
C ALA A 17 0.13 19.52 -4.28
N VAL A 18 -0.28 20.63 -3.68
CA VAL A 18 0.64 21.73 -3.30
C VAL A 18 1.56 21.25 -2.18
N GLU A 19 0.98 20.80 -1.06
CA GLU A 19 1.76 20.28 0.06
C GLU A 19 2.51 19.00 -0.33
N HIS A 20 1.95 18.19 -1.24
CA HIS A 20 2.59 16.95 -1.68
C HIS A 20 3.88 17.26 -2.45
N ILE A 21 3.88 18.26 -3.32
CA ILE A 21 5.10 18.72 -4.00
C ILE A 21 6.12 19.23 -2.99
N GLU A 22 5.72 20.03 -2.00
CA GLU A 22 6.61 20.50 -0.93
C GLU A 22 7.24 19.33 -0.16
N THR A 23 6.42 18.34 0.22
CA THR A 23 6.88 17.12 0.91
C THR A 23 7.88 16.34 0.06
N ALA A 24 7.61 16.19 -1.23
CA ALA A 24 8.50 15.48 -2.14
C ALA A 24 9.83 16.22 -2.36
N ILE A 25 9.80 17.55 -2.45
CA ILE A 25 11.01 18.40 -2.51
C ILE A 25 11.86 18.20 -1.24
N LEU A 26 11.23 18.20 -0.06
CA LEU A 26 11.93 17.94 1.21
C LEU A 26 12.56 16.54 1.27
N HIS A 27 12.00 15.57 0.54
CA HIS A 27 12.56 14.23 0.39
C HIS A 27 13.58 14.09 -0.76
N GLY A 28 13.94 15.19 -1.43
CA GLY A 28 14.97 15.21 -2.47
C GLY A 28 14.46 14.93 -3.89
N PHE A 29 13.15 14.96 -4.12
CA PHE A 29 12.55 14.84 -5.47
C PHE A 29 12.40 16.19 -6.19
N ASP A 30 13.11 17.21 -5.73
CA ASP A 30 13.19 18.50 -6.43
C ASP A 30 13.77 18.33 -7.83
N TYR A 31 13.30 19.14 -8.79
CA TYR A 31 13.77 19.08 -10.17
C TYR A 31 15.29 19.25 -10.29
N ALA A 32 15.90 20.14 -9.49
CA ALA A 32 17.33 20.38 -9.52
C ALA A 32 18.17 19.19 -9.01
N VAL A 33 17.55 18.29 -8.24
CA VAL A 33 18.20 17.07 -7.72
C VAL A 33 17.91 15.87 -8.62
N ALA A 34 16.65 15.65 -8.97
CA ALA A 34 16.22 14.46 -9.72
C ALA A 34 16.42 14.58 -11.24
N GLY A 35 16.52 15.81 -11.78
CA GLY A 35 16.60 16.05 -13.22
C GLY A 35 15.32 15.74 -14.01
N ALA A 36 14.21 15.48 -13.31
CA ALA A 36 12.89 15.20 -13.89
C ALA A 36 11.81 15.96 -13.11
N PRO A 37 10.80 16.54 -13.78
CA PRO A 37 9.72 17.23 -13.10
C PRO A 37 8.89 16.27 -12.27
N LEU A 38 8.41 16.73 -11.12
CA LEU A 38 7.44 16.02 -10.30
C LEU A 38 6.02 16.48 -10.65
N ILE A 39 5.12 15.54 -10.87
CA ILE A 39 3.69 15.78 -11.11
C ILE A 39 2.89 14.97 -10.09
N ILE A 40 1.85 15.56 -9.52
CA ILE A 40 0.87 14.83 -8.70
C ILE A 40 -0.29 14.46 -9.61
N ALA A 41 -0.30 13.20 -10.06
CA ALA A 41 -1.03 12.78 -11.27
C ALA A 41 -2.56 12.80 -11.16
N ASP A 42 -3.09 12.89 -9.94
CA ASP A 42 -4.52 12.98 -9.67
C ASP A 42 -4.99 14.43 -9.49
N GLY A 43 -4.13 15.41 -9.78
CA GLY A 43 -4.45 16.83 -9.80
C GLY A 43 -4.53 17.46 -8.41
N LEU A 44 -4.90 18.75 -8.36
CA LEU A 44 -4.79 19.59 -7.16
C LEU A 44 -5.41 18.97 -5.89
N ASN A 45 -6.58 18.34 -6.05
CA ASN A 45 -7.38 17.78 -4.97
C ASN A 45 -7.82 16.33 -5.23
N GLY A 46 -7.06 15.60 -6.06
CA GLY A 46 -7.34 14.20 -6.37
C GLY A 46 -8.57 13.96 -7.23
N LYS A 47 -8.89 14.90 -8.13
CA LYS A 47 -10.06 14.87 -9.03
C LYS A 47 -9.72 14.68 -10.51
N ASN A 48 -8.44 14.65 -10.88
CA ASN A 48 -8.01 14.21 -12.20
C ASN A 48 -8.04 12.68 -12.24
N ILE A 49 -9.15 12.11 -12.72
CA ILE A 49 -9.44 10.68 -12.62
C ILE A 49 -9.80 10.13 -13.99
N HIS A 50 -9.19 9.00 -14.32
CA HIS A 50 -9.55 8.15 -15.44
C HIS A 50 -10.12 6.83 -14.92
N LYS A 51 -11.26 6.42 -15.46
CA LYS A 51 -11.96 5.20 -15.07
C LYS A 51 -11.59 4.05 -16.00
N VAL A 52 -11.05 2.98 -15.45
CA VAL A 52 -10.61 1.80 -16.21
C VAL A 52 -11.53 0.64 -15.90
N THR A 53 -12.25 0.14 -16.91
CA THR A 53 -13.06 -1.07 -16.77
C THR A 53 -12.16 -2.28 -16.65
N ILE A 54 -12.30 -3.09 -15.59
CA ILE A 54 -11.49 -4.30 -15.37
C ILE A 54 -12.32 -5.59 -15.26
N ASN A 55 -13.60 -5.51 -14.88
CA ASN A 55 -14.50 -6.66 -14.72
C ASN A 55 -13.86 -7.81 -13.91
N ARG A 56 -13.45 -7.50 -12.68
CA ARG A 56 -12.87 -8.44 -11.72
C ARG A 56 -13.82 -8.66 -10.55
N LYS A 57 -13.38 -9.45 -9.57
CA LYS A 57 -14.23 -9.98 -8.48
C LYS A 57 -14.84 -8.86 -7.64
N HIS A 58 -14.04 -7.85 -7.30
CA HIS A 58 -14.45 -6.76 -6.42
C HIS A 58 -14.89 -5.52 -7.18
N PHE A 59 -14.30 -5.26 -8.35
CA PHE A 59 -14.59 -4.07 -9.14
C PHE A 59 -14.88 -4.40 -10.60
N SER A 60 -15.98 -3.84 -11.13
CA SER A 60 -16.17 -3.73 -12.58
C SER A 60 -15.26 -2.66 -13.17
N GLU A 61 -15.01 -1.58 -12.42
CA GLU A 61 -14.23 -0.42 -12.83
C GLU A 61 -13.40 0.12 -11.66
N VAL A 62 -12.18 0.56 -11.94
CA VAL A 62 -11.29 1.20 -10.96
C VAL A 62 -10.90 2.61 -11.38
N SER A 63 -10.55 3.42 -10.39
CA SER A 63 -10.17 4.82 -10.60
C SER A 63 -8.65 4.93 -10.63
N ILE A 64 -8.09 5.42 -11.72
CA ILE A 64 -6.66 5.65 -11.92
C ILE A 64 -6.44 7.16 -12.07
N ALA A 65 -5.32 7.67 -11.58
CA ALA A 65 -4.96 9.07 -11.71
C ALA A 65 -4.82 9.45 -13.20
N GLY A 66 -5.42 10.58 -13.58
CA GLY A 66 -5.57 10.97 -14.99
C GLY A 66 -4.24 11.09 -15.73
N ASP A 67 -3.20 11.67 -15.11
CA ASP A 67 -1.92 11.85 -15.79
C ASP A 67 -1.12 10.53 -15.89
N ILE A 68 -1.32 9.59 -14.96
CA ILE A 68 -0.80 8.22 -15.08
C ILE A 68 -1.52 7.49 -16.20
N ALA A 69 -2.85 7.62 -16.30
CA ALA A 69 -3.61 7.03 -17.39
C ALA A 69 -3.21 7.62 -18.76
N ALA A 70 -2.94 8.91 -18.84
CA ALA A 70 -2.49 9.59 -20.06
C ALA A 70 -1.06 9.25 -20.49
N ALA A 71 -0.19 8.80 -19.58
CA ALA A 71 1.19 8.44 -19.91
C ALA A 71 1.29 7.22 -20.84
N ASP A 72 2.21 7.25 -21.80
CA ASP A 72 2.41 6.14 -22.76
C ASP A 72 3.05 4.89 -22.14
N SER A 73 3.91 5.08 -21.15
CA SER A 73 4.70 4.04 -20.47
C SER A 73 5.06 4.49 -19.06
N MET A 74 5.46 3.55 -18.20
CA MET A 74 5.92 3.87 -16.84
C MET A 74 7.03 2.93 -16.38
N ILE A 75 7.87 3.43 -15.46
CA ILE A 75 8.76 2.60 -14.65
C ILE A 75 8.30 2.72 -13.20
N VAL A 76 7.96 1.60 -12.58
CA VAL A 76 7.48 1.52 -11.20
C VAL A 76 8.68 1.29 -10.28
N LEU A 77 8.99 2.28 -9.46
CA LEU A 77 10.10 2.23 -8.49
C LEU A 77 9.54 1.95 -7.10
N SER A 78 9.79 0.76 -6.56
CA SER A 78 9.24 0.33 -5.28
C SER A 78 10.32 0.07 -4.25
N HIS A 79 10.11 0.52 -3.03
CA HIS A 79 10.89 0.08 -1.89
C HIS A 79 10.26 -1.20 -1.33
N PHE A 80 10.97 -2.32 -1.43
CA PHE A 80 10.45 -3.62 -1.02
C PHE A 80 10.63 -3.80 0.48
N LYS A 81 9.56 -3.66 1.26
CA LYS A 81 9.61 -3.70 2.73
C LYS A 81 8.30 -4.11 3.39
N GLY A 82 8.28 -4.30 4.70
CA GLY A 82 7.11 -4.79 5.44
C GLY A 82 5.91 -3.84 5.42
N HIS A 83 4.73 -4.38 5.74
CA HIS A 83 3.50 -3.61 5.88
C HIS A 83 2.49 -4.33 6.77
N ILE A 84 1.90 -3.59 7.72
CA ILE A 84 0.98 -4.14 8.74
C ILE A 84 -0.20 -4.98 8.20
N ALA A 85 -0.85 -4.56 7.12
CA ALA A 85 -1.98 -5.29 6.51
C ALA A 85 -1.60 -6.15 5.29
N ALA A 86 -0.84 -5.59 4.34
CA ALA A 86 -0.45 -6.28 3.11
C ALA A 86 0.68 -7.31 3.29
N GLY A 87 1.28 -7.42 4.48
CA GLY A 87 2.51 -8.17 4.75
C GLY A 87 3.76 -7.45 4.25
N PHE A 88 3.78 -7.04 2.98
CA PHE A 88 4.84 -6.24 2.37
C PHE A 88 4.30 -5.23 1.35
N GLY A 89 5.09 -4.21 1.05
CA GLY A 89 4.95 -3.35 -0.12
C GLY A 89 6.00 -3.68 -1.17
N GLY A 90 5.55 -3.84 -2.41
CA GLY A 90 6.37 -4.08 -3.60
C GLY A 90 5.73 -3.41 -4.82
N ALA A 91 6.02 -3.89 -6.01
CA ALA A 91 5.47 -3.39 -7.27
C ALA A 91 3.94 -3.40 -7.29
N LEU A 92 3.29 -4.49 -6.84
CA LEU A 92 1.83 -4.61 -6.85
C LEU A 92 1.17 -3.55 -5.96
N LYS A 93 1.64 -3.41 -4.71
CA LYS A 93 1.12 -2.40 -3.78
C LYS A 93 1.41 -0.98 -4.26
N ASN A 94 2.58 -0.75 -4.86
CA ASN A 94 2.95 0.55 -5.39
C ASN A 94 2.03 0.96 -6.55
N LEU A 95 1.80 0.07 -7.51
CA LEU A 95 0.80 0.29 -8.56
C LEU A 95 -0.59 0.59 -7.97
N ALA A 96 -1.04 -0.26 -7.05
CA ALA A 96 -2.38 -0.15 -6.48
C ALA A 96 -2.61 1.17 -5.75
N MET A 97 -1.66 1.59 -4.91
CA MET A 97 -1.79 2.80 -4.09
C MET A 97 -1.31 4.06 -4.82
N GLY A 98 -0.14 3.98 -5.46
CA GLY A 98 0.54 5.10 -6.12
C GLY A 98 -0.13 5.53 -7.42
N CYS A 99 -0.88 4.66 -8.10
CA CYS A 99 -1.65 5.03 -9.30
C CYS A 99 -3.10 5.41 -9.01
N ALA A 100 -3.60 5.21 -7.80
CA ALA A 100 -5.00 5.46 -7.45
C ALA A 100 -5.19 6.85 -6.84
N PRO A 101 -6.21 7.63 -7.25
CA PRO A 101 -6.60 8.85 -6.54
C PRO A 101 -7.19 8.50 -5.15
N PRO A 102 -7.41 9.47 -4.25
CA PRO A 102 -7.99 9.24 -2.92
C PRO A 102 -9.26 8.39 -2.90
N GLU A 103 -10.13 8.52 -3.91
CA GLU A 103 -11.33 7.67 -4.00
C GLU A 103 -11.01 6.21 -4.34
N GLY A 104 -9.97 5.96 -5.13
CA GLY A 104 -9.50 4.62 -5.46
C GLY A 104 -8.79 3.97 -4.28
N LYS A 105 -7.94 4.73 -3.58
CA LYS A 105 -7.32 4.29 -2.31
C LYS A 105 -8.39 3.91 -1.28
N ARG A 106 -9.47 4.69 -1.17
CA ARG A 106 -10.61 4.39 -0.29
C ARG A 106 -11.34 3.10 -0.70
N ALA A 107 -11.58 2.89 -1.99
CA ALA A 107 -12.22 1.68 -2.48
C ALA A 107 -11.42 0.41 -2.11
N GLN A 108 -10.09 0.49 -2.19
CA GLN A 108 -9.20 -0.60 -1.77
C GLN A 108 -9.27 -0.85 -0.26
N HIS A 109 -9.25 0.21 0.55
CA HIS A 109 -9.30 0.15 2.01
C HIS A 109 -10.71 -0.05 2.57
N ASN A 110 -11.72 -0.44 1.79
CA ASN A 110 -13.10 -0.53 2.29
C ASN A 110 -13.32 -1.77 3.20
N ALA A 111 -12.55 -1.91 4.29
CA ALA A 111 -12.69 -3.00 5.25
C ALA A 111 -13.81 -2.69 6.23
N ARG A 112 -14.82 -3.54 6.30
CA ARG A 112 -16.00 -3.33 7.16
C ARG A 112 -16.69 -4.66 7.47
N PRO A 113 -17.34 -4.77 8.64
CA PRO A 113 -17.51 -3.72 9.65
C PRO A 113 -16.28 -3.54 10.55
N PHE A 114 -16.05 -2.30 11.01
CA PHE A 114 -15.17 -2.06 12.15
C PHE A 114 -15.91 -2.40 13.45
N THR A 115 -15.21 -2.98 14.41
CA THR A 115 -15.69 -3.32 15.75
C THR A 115 -15.04 -2.44 16.81
N ILE A 116 -15.69 -2.34 17.97
CA ILE A 116 -15.18 -1.59 19.11
C ILE A 116 -15.10 -2.51 20.32
N ALA A 117 -13.88 -2.71 20.81
CA ALA A 117 -13.57 -3.55 21.96
C ALA A 117 -13.91 -2.85 23.28
N ASP A 118 -13.94 -3.64 24.35
CA ASP A 118 -14.39 -3.19 25.67
C ASP A 118 -13.46 -2.20 26.37
N ASN A 119 -12.18 -2.16 25.98
CA ASN A 119 -11.20 -1.20 26.46
C ASN A 119 -11.40 0.22 25.89
N CYS A 120 -12.41 0.45 25.05
CA CYS A 120 -12.76 1.79 24.60
C CYS A 120 -13.16 2.69 25.78
N THR A 121 -12.45 3.81 25.95
CA THR A 121 -12.68 4.80 27.02
C THR A 121 -13.65 5.92 26.62
N GLY A 122 -14.08 5.97 25.36
CA GLY A 122 -14.95 7.04 24.85
C GLY A 122 -14.25 8.40 24.70
N CYS A 123 -12.92 8.42 24.57
CA CYS A 123 -12.10 9.64 24.49
C CYS A 123 -12.34 10.52 23.24
N ALA A 124 -13.12 10.03 22.28
CA ALA A 124 -13.49 10.71 21.03
C ALA A 124 -12.33 11.01 20.04
N SER A 125 -11.12 10.47 20.22
CA SER A 125 -10.03 10.66 19.24
C SER A 125 -10.41 10.18 17.83
N CYS A 126 -11.06 9.01 17.73
CA CYS A 126 -11.54 8.45 16.47
C CYS A 126 -12.61 9.31 15.78
N MET A 127 -13.44 10.04 16.54
CA MET A 127 -14.44 10.95 15.99
C MET A 127 -13.78 12.12 15.26
N LYS A 128 -12.71 12.69 15.82
CA LYS A 128 -12.01 13.86 15.26
C LYS A 128 -11.36 13.59 13.91
N VAL A 129 -11.00 12.34 13.65
CA VAL A 129 -10.34 11.94 12.39
C VAL A 129 -11.32 11.34 11.37
N CYS A 130 -12.59 11.15 11.74
CA CYS A 130 -13.54 10.51 10.83
C CYS A 130 -14.01 11.50 9.74
N PRO A 131 -13.67 11.29 8.46
CA PRO A 131 -14.02 12.23 7.39
C PRO A 131 -15.50 12.18 6.98
N LYS A 132 -16.30 11.33 7.63
CA LYS A 132 -17.73 11.11 7.34
C LYS A 132 -18.62 11.27 8.57
N ASP A 133 -18.04 11.74 9.69
CA ASP A 133 -18.75 11.89 10.96
C ASP A 133 -19.49 10.59 11.37
N ALA A 134 -18.95 9.44 10.99
CA ALA A 134 -19.57 8.13 11.19
C ALA A 134 -19.40 7.59 12.62
N ILE A 135 -18.78 8.35 13.52
CA ILE A 135 -18.44 7.87 14.87
C ILE A 135 -19.07 8.80 15.91
N ARG A 136 -19.83 8.21 16.84
CA ARG A 136 -20.43 8.91 17.99
C ARG A 136 -19.97 8.28 19.30
N VAL A 137 -19.98 9.05 20.39
CA VAL A 137 -19.73 8.50 21.73
C VAL A 137 -21.07 8.37 22.45
N VAL A 138 -21.40 7.15 22.86
CA VAL A 138 -22.63 6.81 23.60
C VAL A 138 -22.23 6.04 24.84
N ALA A 139 -22.70 6.47 26.02
CA ALA A 139 -22.42 5.82 27.30
C ALA A 139 -20.92 5.50 27.53
N LYS A 140 -20.04 6.47 27.22
CA LYS A 140 -18.56 6.37 27.33
C LYS A 140 -17.90 5.32 26.40
N LYS A 141 -18.61 4.80 25.40
CA LYS A 141 -18.01 4.01 24.32
C LYS A 141 -18.23 4.69 22.98
N SER A 142 -17.25 4.56 22.09
CA SER A 142 -17.45 4.95 20.70
C SER A 142 -18.40 3.95 20.03
N VAL A 143 -19.17 4.41 19.06
CA VAL A 143 -20.10 3.62 18.23
C VAL A 143 -19.91 4.07 16.79
N ILE A 144 -19.68 3.11 15.90
CA ILE A 144 -19.48 3.36 14.47
C ILE A 144 -20.82 3.11 13.76
N ASP A 145 -21.27 4.13 13.05
CA ASP A 145 -22.36 4.04 12.10
C ASP A 145 -21.87 3.37 10.83
N GLN A 146 -22.24 2.09 10.65
CA GLN A 146 -21.74 1.26 9.56
C GLN A 146 -22.28 1.70 8.19
N GLU A 147 -23.37 2.47 8.14
CA GLU A 147 -23.91 3.01 6.89
C GLU A 147 -23.10 4.21 6.40
N LEU A 148 -22.59 5.02 7.33
CA LEU A 148 -21.72 6.16 7.02
C LEU A 148 -20.23 5.77 6.92
N CYS A 149 -19.83 4.66 7.54
CA CYS A 149 -18.45 4.19 7.53
C CYS A 149 -17.98 3.83 6.13
N ILE A 150 -16.93 4.52 5.67
CA ILE A 150 -16.30 4.30 4.36
C ILE A 150 -15.06 3.40 4.43
N GLY A 151 -14.83 2.75 5.56
CA GLY A 151 -13.74 1.80 5.73
C GLY A 151 -12.34 2.42 5.86
N CYS A 152 -12.16 3.74 5.94
CA CYS A 152 -10.86 4.39 5.70
C CYS A 152 -9.71 4.16 6.72
N PHE A 153 -9.85 3.32 7.74
CA PHE A 153 -8.83 3.00 8.77
C PHE A 153 -8.32 4.16 9.66
N GLU A 154 -8.67 5.43 9.39
CA GLU A 154 -8.25 6.58 10.21
C GLU A 154 -8.53 6.40 11.71
N CYS A 155 -9.72 5.90 12.04
CA CYS A 155 -10.12 5.69 13.42
C CYS A 155 -9.33 4.58 14.11
N LEU A 156 -8.92 3.53 13.38
CA LEU A 156 -8.10 2.44 13.90
C LEU A 156 -6.73 2.98 14.33
N HIS A 157 -6.10 3.81 13.50
CA HIS A 157 -4.80 4.41 13.81
C HIS A 157 -4.87 5.49 14.90
N ALA A 158 -5.96 6.26 14.96
CA ALA A 158 -6.10 7.34 15.94
C ALA A 158 -6.52 6.86 17.35
N CYS A 159 -6.87 5.58 17.53
CA CYS A 159 -7.34 5.07 18.82
C CYS A 159 -6.16 4.81 19.76
N PRO A 160 -5.98 5.57 20.86
CA PRO A 160 -4.86 5.37 21.78
C PRO A 160 -4.97 4.07 22.57
N GLU A 161 -6.19 3.52 22.71
CA GLU A 161 -6.46 2.26 23.40
C GLU A 161 -6.38 1.05 22.46
N HIS A 162 -6.15 1.26 21.16
CA HIS A 162 -6.25 0.21 20.14
C HIS A 162 -7.59 -0.56 20.22
N ALA A 163 -8.67 0.15 20.55
CA ALA A 163 -9.99 -0.43 20.79
C ALA A 163 -10.84 -0.56 19.51
N ILE A 164 -10.35 -0.12 18.35
CA ILE A 164 -11.07 -0.19 17.08
C ILE A 164 -10.35 -1.21 16.20
N ASP A 165 -11.09 -2.20 15.71
CA ASP A 165 -10.50 -3.33 14.98
C ASP A 165 -11.38 -3.80 13.82
N ILE A 166 -10.82 -4.64 12.94
CA ILE A 166 -11.53 -5.34 11.86
C ILE A 166 -11.44 -6.84 12.07
N ASP A 167 -12.27 -7.59 11.35
CA ASP A 167 -12.06 -9.02 11.21
C ASP A 167 -10.89 -9.27 10.26
N TRP A 168 -9.71 -9.52 10.82
CA TRP A 168 -8.48 -9.76 10.05
C TRP A 168 -8.56 -10.98 9.15
N GLU A 169 -9.32 -12.01 9.53
CA GLU A 169 -9.42 -13.25 8.76
C GLU A 169 -10.20 -13.03 7.47
N THR A 170 -11.26 -12.21 7.53
CA THR A 170 -12.15 -11.98 6.38
C THR A 170 -11.75 -10.75 5.56
N GLU A 171 -11.30 -9.67 6.19
CA GLU A 171 -11.11 -8.38 5.52
C GLU A 171 -9.72 -8.21 4.87
N ILE A 172 -8.67 -8.80 5.45
CA ILE A 172 -7.30 -8.66 4.94
C ILE A 172 -7.08 -9.38 3.61
N PRO A 173 -7.58 -10.63 3.40
CA PRO A 173 -7.53 -11.25 2.09
C PRO A 173 -8.25 -10.41 1.03
N GLN A 174 -9.45 -9.89 1.36
CA GLN A 174 -10.22 -9.04 0.44
C GLN A 174 -9.52 -7.70 0.15
N PHE A 175 -8.85 -7.10 1.14
CA PHE A 175 -8.01 -5.92 0.94
C PHE A 175 -6.89 -6.20 -0.07
N MET A 176 -6.16 -7.31 0.06
CA MET A 176 -5.10 -7.66 -0.88
C MET A 176 -5.63 -7.97 -2.28
N GLU A 177 -6.80 -8.61 -2.39
CA GLU A 177 -7.46 -8.84 -3.69
C GLU A 177 -7.86 -7.53 -4.37
N ARG A 178 -8.50 -6.60 -3.64
CA ARG A 178 -8.86 -5.27 -4.14
C ARG A 178 -7.65 -4.46 -4.58
N MET A 179 -6.55 -4.55 -3.82
CA MET A 179 -5.29 -3.91 -4.15
C MET A 179 -4.73 -4.44 -5.48
N ALA A 180 -4.68 -5.76 -5.64
CA ALA A 180 -4.26 -6.39 -6.90
C ALA A 180 -5.18 -6.03 -8.09
N GLU A 181 -6.49 -5.91 -7.90
CA GLU A 181 -7.40 -5.42 -8.95
C GLU A 181 -7.11 -3.96 -9.36
N TYR A 182 -6.77 -3.10 -8.40
CA TYR A 182 -6.34 -1.73 -8.70
C TYR A 182 -4.99 -1.70 -9.42
N ALA A 183 -4.04 -2.54 -9.01
CA ALA A 183 -2.77 -2.70 -9.71
C ALA A 183 -2.97 -3.18 -11.16
N TYR A 184 -3.89 -4.13 -11.39
CA TYR A 184 -4.29 -4.58 -12.72
C TYR A 184 -4.85 -3.42 -13.56
N GLY A 185 -5.76 -2.62 -13.01
CA GLY A 185 -6.31 -1.46 -13.73
C GLY A 185 -5.28 -0.38 -14.06
N ALA A 186 -4.28 -0.17 -13.20
CA ALA A 186 -3.22 0.81 -13.42
C ALA A 186 -2.37 0.51 -14.67
N VAL A 187 -2.23 -0.78 -15.02
CA VAL A 187 -1.38 -1.23 -16.14
C VAL A 187 -2.16 -1.76 -17.33
N LYS A 188 -3.47 -2.00 -17.20
CA LYS A 188 -4.32 -2.62 -18.23
C LYS A 188 -4.23 -1.92 -19.60
N GLU A 189 -4.15 -0.60 -19.62
CA GLU A 189 -4.10 0.18 -20.87
C GLU A 189 -2.65 0.45 -21.32
N LYS A 190 -1.67 -0.20 -20.71
CA LYS A 190 -0.22 -0.03 -20.93
C LYS A 190 0.50 -1.38 -21.05
N GLU A 191 -0.19 -2.39 -21.58
CA GLU A 191 0.37 -3.73 -21.77
C GLU A 191 1.70 -3.68 -22.55
N GLY A 192 2.73 -4.34 -22.02
CA GLY A 192 4.08 -4.37 -22.61
C GLY A 192 4.86 -3.05 -22.51
N LYS A 193 4.35 -2.03 -21.81
CA LYS A 193 4.96 -0.69 -21.69
C LYS A 193 5.30 -0.30 -20.25
N VAL A 194 5.33 -1.26 -19.34
CA VAL A 194 5.63 -1.04 -17.92
C VAL A 194 6.84 -1.85 -17.50
N GLY A 195 7.82 -1.18 -16.88
CA GLY A 195 8.95 -1.81 -16.21
C GLY A 195 8.87 -1.63 -14.70
N TYR A 196 9.48 -2.53 -13.95
CA TYR A 196 9.44 -2.57 -12.48
C TYR A 196 10.85 -2.64 -11.93
N MET A 197 11.10 -1.88 -10.86
CA MET A 197 12.32 -1.98 -10.07
C MET A 197 11.97 -2.04 -8.59
N ASN A 198 12.42 -3.10 -7.91
CA ASN A 198 12.26 -3.26 -6.47
C ASN A 198 13.62 -3.04 -5.78
N PHE A 199 13.67 -2.07 -4.87
CA PHE A 199 14.83 -1.80 -4.02
C PHE A 199 14.67 -2.59 -2.72
N LEU A 200 15.47 -3.64 -2.56
CA LEU A 200 15.51 -4.52 -1.40
C LEU A 200 16.66 -4.08 -0.49
N ILE A 201 16.53 -2.87 0.03
CA ILE A 201 17.47 -2.24 0.96
C ILE A 201 16.67 -1.72 2.13
N ARG A 202 17.25 -1.60 3.33
CA ARG A 202 16.60 -1.07 4.53
C ARG A 202 15.18 -1.63 4.69
N ILE A 203 15.07 -2.96 4.63
CA ILE A 203 13.81 -3.68 4.67
C ILE A 203 13.25 -3.60 6.10
N THR A 204 12.43 -2.61 6.38
CA THR A 204 11.87 -2.33 7.71
C THR A 204 10.55 -3.06 7.97
N PRO A 205 10.13 -3.20 9.24
CA PRO A 205 8.86 -3.81 9.66
C PRO A 205 7.62 -3.19 9.00
N ASP A 206 7.63 -1.87 8.85
CA ASP A 206 6.52 -1.09 8.31
C ASP A 206 6.93 -0.33 7.04
N CYS A 207 5.91 0.02 6.25
CA CYS A 207 6.04 0.61 4.93
C CYS A 207 6.34 2.12 5.01
N ASP A 208 6.87 2.70 3.93
CA ASP A 208 7.19 4.14 3.82
C ASP A 208 5.95 5.07 3.91
N CYS A 209 4.76 4.52 4.10
CA CYS A 209 3.59 5.30 4.47
C CYS A 209 3.62 5.79 5.92
N PHE A 210 4.42 5.17 6.80
CA PHE A 210 4.57 5.59 8.19
C PHE A 210 5.49 6.82 8.30
N PRO A 211 5.26 7.71 9.27
CA PRO A 211 6.08 8.91 9.48
C PRO A 211 7.44 8.62 10.14
N PHE A 212 7.76 7.34 10.39
CA PHE A 212 9.00 6.90 11.00
C PHE A 212 9.49 5.62 10.30
N SER A 213 10.76 5.27 10.54
CA SER A 213 11.38 4.05 10.06
C SER A 213 12.07 3.36 11.24
N ASP A 214 11.79 2.08 11.43
CA ASP A 214 12.45 1.25 12.45
C ASP A 214 13.74 0.60 11.89
N ALA A 215 14.42 -0.21 12.70
CA ALA A 215 15.54 -1.03 12.28
C ALA A 215 15.10 -2.04 11.20
N PRO A 216 15.94 -2.30 10.16
CA PRO A 216 15.67 -3.36 9.20
C PRO A 216 15.49 -4.73 9.87
N ILE A 217 14.74 -5.64 9.23
CA ILE A 217 14.51 -7.02 9.72
C ILE A 217 15.45 -8.04 9.08
N VAL A 218 16.09 -7.70 7.97
CA VAL A 218 17.08 -8.51 7.25
C VAL A 218 18.15 -7.59 6.62
N PRO A 219 19.33 -8.12 6.22
CA PRO A 219 20.33 -7.36 5.47
C PRO A 219 19.83 -6.84 4.12
N ASP A 220 20.49 -5.81 3.60
CA ASP A 220 20.30 -5.32 2.23
C ASP A 220 20.66 -6.42 1.21
N ILE A 221 19.81 -6.58 0.20
CA ILE A 221 19.93 -7.64 -0.82
C ILE A 221 20.34 -7.06 -2.17
N GLY A 222 19.79 -5.90 -2.54
CA GLY A 222 20.12 -5.21 -3.78
C GLY A 222 18.90 -4.64 -4.50
N ILE A 223 18.96 -4.60 -5.83
CA ILE A 223 17.91 -4.07 -6.69
C ILE A 223 17.49 -5.15 -7.67
N LEU A 224 16.19 -5.39 -7.79
CA LEU A 224 15.60 -6.24 -8.80
C LEU A 224 15.00 -5.38 -9.92
N ALA A 225 15.02 -5.90 -11.14
CA ALA A 225 14.32 -5.32 -12.28
C ALA A 225 13.56 -6.40 -13.05
N SER A 226 12.38 -6.06 -13.55
CA SER A 226 11.50 -6.98 -14.29
C SER A 226 10.54 -6.22 -15.19
N THR A 227 9.96 -6.89 -16.18
CA THR A 227 8.77 -6.43 -16.93
C THR A 227 7.49 -7.09 -16.45
N ASP A 228 7.57 -7.99 -15.47
CA ASP A 228 6.46 -8.70 -14.84
C ASP A 228 6.35 -8.31 -13.35
N PRO A 229 5.23 -7.71 -12.92
CA PRO A 229 5.05 -7.23 -11.55
C PRO A 229 4.84 -8.37 -10.54
N VAL A 230 4.32 -9.52 -10.99
CA VAL A 230 4.11 -10.69 -10.13
C VAL A 230 5.45 -11.37 -9.87
N ALA A 231 6.27 -11.53 -10.91
CA ALA A 231 7.57 -12.17 -10.81
C ALA A 231 8.54 -11.39 -9.90
N ILE A 232 8.58 -10.05 -10.01
CA ILE A 232 9.49 -9.22 -9.21
C ILE A 232 9.13 -9.19 -7.72
N ASP A 233 7.83 -9.23 -7.40
CA ASP A 233 7.37 -9.29 -6.02
C ASP A 233 7.54 -10.69 -5.43
N ALA A 234 7.33 -11.75 -6.23
CA ALA A 234 7.64 -13.13 -5.85
C ALA A 234 9.14 -13.31 -5.54
N ALA A 235 10.00 -12.86 -6.45
CA ALA A 235 11.45 -12.86 -6.26
C ALA A 235 11.85 -12.06 -5.02
N GLY A 236 11.26 -10.88 -4.84
CA GLY A 236 11.54 -10.04 -3.67
C GLY A 236 11.17 -10.72 -2.35
N PHE A 237 9.98 -11.32 -2.29
CA PHE A 237 9.50 -12.03 -1.12
C PHE A 237 10.40 -13.22 -0.76
N ASP A 238 10.77 -14.02 -1.76
CA ASP A 238 11.61 -15.21 -1.57
C ASP A 238 13.02 -14.83 -1.11
N LEU A 239 13.64 -13.83 -1.76
CA LEU A 239 14.99 -13.38 -1.41
C LEU A 239 15.08 -12.83 0.01
N VAL A 240 14.06 -12.08 0.45
CA VAL A 240 13.96 -11.60 1.84
C VAL A 240 13.84 -12.77 2.81
N ASN A 241 12.97 -13.73 2.52
CA ASN A 241 12.73 -14.86 3.40
C ASN A 241 13.91 -15.83 3.47
N GLN A 242 14.77 -15.86 2.45
CA GLN A 242 16.04 -16.60 2.44
C GLN A 242 17.13 -15.96 3.33
N GLN A 243 16.96 -14.71 3.78
CA GLN A 243 17.94 -14.08 4.66
C GLN A 243 17.83 -14.57 6.11
N GLN A 244 18.95 -14.48 6.82
CA GLN A 244 18.96 -14.50 8.27
C GLN A 244 18.34 -13.19 8.79
N GLY A 245 17.25 -13.29 9.54
CA GLY A 245 16.59 -12.16 10.17
C GLY A 245 17.36 -11.64 11.38
N TYR A 246 17.31 -10.34 11.60
CA TYR A 246 17.96 -9.68 12.73
C TYR A 246 17.20 -9.91 14.03
N ALA A 247 17.93 -10.28 15.09
CA ALA A 247 17.37 -10.50 16.43
C ALA A 247 17.00 -9.19 17.13
N ASP A 248 17.78 -8.13 16.89
CA ASP A 248 17.57 -6.80 17.48
C ASP A 248 16.68 -5.92 16.58
N SER A 249 15.51 -6.44 16.19
CA SER A 249 14.52 -5.73 15.38
C SER A 249 13.10 -6.11 15.83
N LEU A 250 12.06 -5.51 15.23
CA LEU A 250 10.66 -5.93 15.48
C LEU A 250 10.30 -7.30 14.90
N LEU A 251 11.24 -8.00 14.24
CA LEU A 251 11.03 -9.38 13.84
C LEU A 251 10.97 -10.27 15.09
N ALA A 252 9.77 -10.71 15.47
CA ALA A 252 9.57 -11.49 16.69
C ALA A 252 9.78 -13.00 16.51
N SER A 253 9.70 -13.49 15.26
CA SER A 253 9.85 -14.90 14.93
C SER A 253 10.35 -15.08 13.49
N HIS A 254 10.52 -16.32 13.03
CA HIS A 254 10.97 -16.63 11.67
C HIS A 254 12.37 -16.10 11.29
N HIS A 255 13.28 -15.91 12.26
CA HIS A 255 14.64 -15.42 11.99
C HIS A 255 15.47 -16.30 11.04
N HIS A 256 15.25 -17.61 11.01
CA HIS A 256 16.03 -18.53 10.18
C HIS A 256 15.72 -18.36 8.67
N PRO A 257 16.68 -18.60 7.77
CA PRO A 257 16.43 -18.69 6.33
C PRO A 257 15.28 -19.65 5.98
N GLY A 258 14.37 -19.21 5.11
CA GLY A 258 13.15 -19.92 4.72
C GLY A 258 11.93 -19.59 5.57
N GLY A 259 12.09 -18.96 6.74
CA GLY A 259 10.98 -18.44 7.53
C GLY A 259 10.38 -17.17 6.90
N ASP A 260 9.04 -17.06 6.93
CA ASP A 260 8.32 -15.87 6.46
C ASP A 260 8.57 -14.67 7.41
N LYS A 261 9.45 -13.78 6.99
CA LYS A 261 9.88 -12.61 7.78
C LYS A 261 8.73 -11.62 7.98
N PHE A 262 7.83 -11.51 7.01
CA PHE A 262 6.70 -10.59 7.09
C PHE A 262 5.64 -11.08 8.08
N LYS A 263 5.36 -12.39 8.11
CA LYS A 263 4.58 -13.01 9.20
C LYS A 263 5.28 -12.95 10.55
N GLY A 264 6.61 -13.02 10.55
CA GLY A 264 7.41 -12.89 11.77
C GLY A 264 7.28 -11.53 12.45
N VAL A 265 6.96 -10.48 11.69
CA VAL A 265 6.64 -9.13 12.20
C VAL A 265 5.12 -9.00 12.44
N HIS A 266 4.31 -9.30 11.42
CA HIS A 266 2.86 -9.09 11.41
C HIS A 266 2.14 -10.44 11.27
N ALA A 267 1.95 -11.15 12.38
CA ALA A 267 1.49 -12.54 12.41
C ALA A 267 0.11 -12.80 11.77
N GLN A 268 -0.74 -11.76 11.70
CA GLN A 268 -2.08 -11.84 11.12
C GLN A 268 -2.10 -11.67 9.60
N THR A 269 -0.95 -11.39 8.97
CA THR A 269 -0.87 -11.14 7.52
C THR A 269 -0.55 -12.40 6.73
N ASP A 270 -1.08 -12.50 5.51
CA ASP A 270 -0.62 -13.46 4.51
C ASP A 270 -0.15 -12.71 3.27
N GLY A 271 1.01 -12.06 3.36
CA GLY A 271 1.47 -11.14 2.33
C GLY A 271 1.56 -11.76 0.93
N TYR A 272 1.80 -13.07 0.83
CA TYR A 272 1.85 -13.78 -0.45
C TYR A 272 0.49 -13.88 -1.16
N ARG A 273 -0.64 -13.58 -0.48
CA ARG A 273 -1.98 -13.57 -1.08
C ARG A 273 -2.08 -12.56 -2.23
N GLN A 274 -1.45 -11.38 -2.11
CA GLN A 274 -1.47 -10.36 -3.17
C GLN A 274 -0.81 -10.87 -4.46
N ILE A 275 0.29 -11.63 -4.33
CA ILE A 275 1.01 -12.21 -5.46
C ILE A 275 0.18 -13.32 -6.12
N ARG A 276 -0.38 -14.26 -5.33
CA ARG A 276 -1.22 -15.36 -5.86
C ARG A 276 -2.42 -14.83 -6.62
N TYR A 277 -3.13 -13.87 -6.03
CA TYR A 277 -4.32 -13.32 -6.66
C TYR A 277 -3.99 -12.48 -7.91
N ALA A 278 -2.87 -11.74 -7.92
CA ALA A 278 -2.40 -11.03 -9.11
C ALA A 278 -2.10 -11.99 -10.28
N GLU A 279 -1.50 -13.16 -10.01
CA GLU A 279 -1.35 -14.23 -11.01
C GLU A 279 -2.72 -14.77 -11.47
N GLU A 280 -3.65 -15.04 -10.54
CA GLU A 280 -5.00 -15.55 -10.84
C GLU A 280 -5.78 -14.61 -11.79
N ILE A 281 -5.61 -13.29 -11.67
CA ILE A 281 -6.28 -12.29 -12.53
C ILE A 281 -5.49 -11.91 -13.81
N GLY A 282 -4.35 -12.57 -14.04
CA GLY A 282 -3.55 -12.46 -15.27
C GLY A 282 -2.58 -11.28 -15.33
N MET A 283 -2.04 -10.82 -14.20
CA MET A 283 -1.04 -9.73 -14.18
C MET A 283 0.38 -10.17 -14.55
N GLY A 284 0.66 -11.47 -14.51
CA GLY A 284 2.01 -12.01 -14.66
C GLY A 284 2.11 -13.41 -14.08
N THR A 285 3.33 -13.87 -13.81
CA THR A 285 3.57 -15.19 -13.20
C THR A 285 4.46 -15.11 -11.97
N ARG A 286 4.25 -16.02 -11.02
CA ARG A 286 5.15 -16.25 -9.87
C ARG A 286 6.44 -16.95 -10.25
N ASN A 287 6.51 -17.55 -11.43
CA ASN A 287 7.73 -18.20 -11.90
C ASN A 287 8.72 -17.15 -12.38
N TYR A 288 9.96 -17.22 -11.91
CA TYR A 288 11.01 -16.30 -12.32
C TYR A 288 12.36 -17.03 -12.40
N GLU A 289 13.27 -16.45 -13.16
CA GLU A 289 14.69 -16.81 -13.19
C GLU A 289 15.50 -15.59 -12.76
N LEU A 290 16.42 -15.76 -11.81
CA LEU A 290 17.31 -14.69 -11.38
C LEU A 290 18.55 -14.65 -12.28
N VAL A 291 18.62 -13.63 -13.13
CA VAL A 291 19.81 -13.32 -13.93
C VAL A 291 20.65 -12.27 -13.19
N ARG A 292 21.88 -12.63 -12.80
CA ARG A 292 22.82 -11.70 -12.18
C ARG A 292 23.61 -10.97 -13.26
N ILE A 293 23.64 -9.63 -13.15
CA ILE A 293 24.35 -8.72 -14.06
C ILE A 293 25.57 -8.16 -13.32
#